data_AF-A0A1Y3QYQ3-F1
#
_entry.id   AF-A0A1Y3QYQ3-F1
#
_cell.length_a   1.000
_cell.length_b   1.000
_cell.length_c   1.000
_cell.angle_alpha   90.00
_cell.angle_beta   90.00
_cell.angle_gamma   90.00
#
_symmetry.space_group_name_H-M   'P 1'
#
loop_
_entity.id
_entity.type
_entity.pdbx_description
1 polymer ?
#
loop_
_entity_poly.entity_id
_entity_poly.type
_entity_poly.pdbx_seq_one_letter_code
_entity_poly.pdbx_strand_id
1 'polypeptide(L)'
;MARHPISGRLHPTHRAVRRLFPKNVYVQRLLAKLESLNVGLGVSTEPGQWLYHPAYRTLWVWEPDLSTQPLSYLVVILAHELGHVLDFDEKPLYRAITKDLHWTQVPDEIECSAFVRGFWLLQELQIPVDLGQYLEMIDTPMALQVGWELLAAHPWAAQPFTFRPWDAGLPASVSLLAAVPTPACAGPARP
;
A
#
# COMPACT_ATOMS: atom_id res chain seq x y z
N MET A 1 18.94 22.62 -9.15
CA MET A 1 18.41 21.23 -9.15
C MET A 1 19.32 20.38 -8.30
N ALA A 2 18.92 20.11 -7.05
CA ALA A 2 19.72 19.29 -6.15
C ALA A 2 19.69 17.83 -6.65
N ARG A 3 20.86 17.23 -6.85
CA ARG A 3 20.98 15.79 -7.10
C ARG A 3 20.68 15.09 -5.78
N HIS A 4 19.58 14.37 -5.71
CA HIS A 4 19.19 13.62 -4.51
C HIS A 4 19.84 12.23 -4.51
N PRO A 5 20.29 11.75 -3.34
CA PRO A 5 21.17 10.59 -3.30
C PRO A 5 20.41 9.30 -3.62
N ILE A 6 20.94 8.54 -4.58
CA ILE A 6 20.80 7.09 -4.60
C ILE A 6 21.70 6.58 -3.45
N SER A 7 21.25 6.62 -2.20
CA SER A 7 21.94 5.93 -1.10
C SER A 7 21.01 5.75 0.09
N GLY A 8 21.05 4.56 0.72
CA GLY A 8 20.16 4.11 1.81
C GLY A 8 20.29 4.86 3.14
N ARG A 9 20.12 6.19 3.11
CA ARG A 9 20.01 7.03 4.29
C ARG A 9 18.56 7.49 4.40
N LEU A 10 17.89 7.08 5.47
CA LEU A 10 16.53 7.47 5.80
C LEU A 10 16.40 9.00 5.93
N HIS A 11 15.19 9.51 5.70
CA HIS A 11 14.86 10.93 5.85
C HIS A 11 15.33 11.48 7.23
N PRO A 12 15.87 12.71 7.33
CA PRO A 12 16.45 13.22 8.58
C PRO A 12 15.50 13.19 9.79
N THR A 13 14.20 13.34 9.55
CA THR A 13 13.18 13.31 10.61
C THR A 13 12.70 11.91 10.98
N HIS A 14 13.16 10.85 10.28
CA HIS A 14 12.65 9.49 10.47
C HIS A 14 12.65 9.06 11.93
N ARG A 15 13.77 9.25 12.64
CA ARG A 15 13.88 8.87 14.07
C ARG A 15 12.93 9.65 14.97
N ALA A 16 12.66 10.91 14.66
CA ALA A 16 11.73 11.72 15.44
C ALA A 16 10.29 11.23 15.23
N VAL A 17 9.87 11.09 13.97
CA VAL A 17 8.51 10.64 13.61
C VAL A 17 8.25 9.20 14.08
N ARG A 18 9.22 8.30 13.92
CA ARG A 18 9.14 6.89 14.37
C ARG A 18 8.82 6.74 15.86
N ARG A 19 9.25 7.70 16.68
CA ARG A 19 9.01 7.70 18.14
C ARG A 19 7.59 8.12 18.52
N LEU A 20 6.91 8.87 17.65
CA LEU A 20 5.54 9.34 17.87
C LEU A 20 4.51 8.22 17.70
N PHE A 21 4.82 7.19 16.90
CA PHE A 21 3.92 6.06 16.71
C PHE A 21 3.65 5.27 18.01
N PRO A 22 2.40 4.81 18.22
CA PRO A 22 2.04 4.03 19.39
C PRO A 22 2.83 2.72 19.48
N LYS A 23 3.15 2.28 20.70
CA LYS A 23 3.89 1.04 20.99
C LYS A 23 3.04 -0.23 20.85
N ASN A 24 2.08 -0.23 19.93
CA ASN A 24 1.25 -1.39 19.61
C ASN A 24 2.01 -2.39 18.72
N VAL A 25 1.91 -3.69 19.02
CA VAL A 25 2.65 -4.75 18.31
C VAL A 25 2.44 -4.74 16.79
N TYR A 26 1.24 -4.49 16.28
CA TYR A 26 0.93 -4.52 14.85
C TYR A 26 1.48 -3.28 14.13
N VAL A 27 1.35 -2.11 14.75
CA VAL A 27 1.99 -0.87 14.28
C VAL A 27 3.51 -1.05 14.24
N GLN A 28 4.12 -1.67 15.26
CA GLN A 28 5.55 -1.92 15.27
C GLN A 28 6.00 -2.89 14.17
N ARG A 29 5.20 -3.91 13.83
CA ARG A 29 5.50 -4.83 12.70
C ARG A 29 5.49 -4.09 11.36
N LEU A 30 4.50 -3.23 11.12
CA LEU A 30 4.43 -2.42 9.90
C LEU A 30 5.61 -1.44 9.82
N LEU A 31 5.97 -0.79 10.92
CA LEU A 31 7.14 0.11 10.96
C LEU A 31 8.46 -0.64 10.74
N ALA A 32 8.59 -1.86 11.27
CA ALA A 32 9.75 -2.71 11.00
C ALA A 32 9.82 -3.12 9.52
N LYS A 33 8.68 -3.44 8.88
CA LYS A 33 8.63 -3.67 7.43
C LYS A 33 9.06 -2.43 6.65
N LEU A 34 8.54 -1.26 7.00
CA LEU A 34 8.90 0.03 6.39
C LEU A 34 10.42 0.28 6.43
N GLU A 35 11.03 0.07 7.60
CA GLU A 35 12.49 0.18 7.78
C GLU A 35 13.26 -0.85 6.94
N SER A 36 12.77 -2.10 6.87
CA SER A 36 13.38 -3.16 6.04
C SER A 36 13.36 -2.85 4.54
N LEU A 37 12.38 -2.05 4.09
CA LEU A 37 12.25 -1.56 2.71
C LEU A 37 13.05 -0.27 2.46
N ASN A 38 13.82 0.18 3.47
CA ASN A 38 14.61 1.41 3.43
C ASN A 38 13.76 2.63 3.03
N VAL A 39 12.60 2.77 3.68
CA VAL A 39 11.69 3.92 3.54
C VAL A 39 11.80 4.83 4.76
N GLY A 40 11.94 6.13 4.52
CA GLY A 40 11.98 7.15 5.57
C GLY A 40 10.59 7.51 6.11
N LEU A 41 10.58 8.20 7.25
CA LEU A 41 9.36 8.83 7.78
C LEU A 41 9.55 10.35 7.84
N GLY A 42 8.50 11.08 7.47
CA GLY A 42 8.40 12.54 7.52
C GLY A 42 7.08 12.99 8.17
N VAL A 43 6.98 14.27 8.51
CA VAL A 43 5.71 14.87 8.93
C VAL A 43 5.09 15.55 7.72
N SER A 44 3.86 15.16 7.38
CA SER A 44 3.11 15.76 6.29
C SER A 44 2.73 17.19 6.63
N THR A 45 2.91 18.11 5.67
CA THR A 45 2.40 19.48 5.76
C THR A 45 0.97 19.60 5.26
N GLU A 46 0.43 18.54 4.63
CA GLU A 46 -0.91 18.51 4.06
C GLU A 46 -1.91 17.95 5.11
N PRO A 47 -2.91 18.75 5.53
CA PRO A 47 -3.85 18.32 6.56
C PRO A 47 -4.59 17.04 6.23
N GLY A 48 -4.55 16.08 7.15
CA GLY A 48 -5.24 14.80 7.04
C GLY A 48 -4.63 13.82 6.05
N GLN A 49 -3.44 14.10 5.50
CA GLN A 49 -2.84 13.28 4.44
C GLN A 49 -1.66 12.46 4.95
N TRP A 50 -1.75 11.16 4.70
CA TRP A 50 -0.62 10.24 4.69
C TRP A 50 -0.24 10.04 3.23
N LEU A 51 1.06 10.09 2.91
CA LEU A 51 1.49 9.91 1.52
C LEU A 51 2.91 9.36 1.42
N TYR A 52 3.07 8.30 0.63
CA TYR A 52 4.36 7.83 0.18
C TYR A 52 4.84 8.61 -1.05
N HIS A 53 6.03 9.20 -0.96
CA HIS A 53 6.66 9.87 -2.10
C HIS A 53 7.80 9.02 -2.69
N PRO A 54 7.65 8.45 -3.90
CA PRO A 54 8.61 7.48 -4.45
C PRO A 54 9.99 8.08 -4.73
N ALA A 55 10.07 9.34 -5.16
CA ALA A 55 11.37 10.00 -5.42
C ALA A 55 12.19 10.24 -4.14
N TYR A 56 11.54 10.44 -2.99
CA TYR A 56 12.21 10.66 -1.70
C TYR A 56 12.27 9.38 -0.86
N ARG A 57 11.65 8.28 -1.33
CA ARG A 57 11.40 7.05 -0.56
C ARG A 57 11.00 7.34 0.89
N THR A 58 10.02 8.22 1.07
CA THR A 58 9.60 8.71 2.38
C THR A 58 8.09 8.66 2.47
N LEU A 59 7.59 8.09 3.56
CA LEU A 59 6.18 8.16 3.96
C LEU A 59 6.01 9.37 4.86
N TRP A 60 5.20 10.33 4.42
CA TRP A 60 4.86 11.52 5.19
C TRP A 60 3.58 11.27 5.98
N VAL A 61 3.64 11.53 7.28
CA VAL A 61 2.60 11.19 8.24
C VAL A 61 1.90 12.46 8.68
N TRP A 62 0.57 12.48 8.64
CA TRP A 62 -0.18 13.53 9.32
C TRP A 62 -0.11 13.29 10.84
N GLU A 63 0.78 14.03 11.51
CA GLU A 63 1.11 13.82 12.92
C GLU A 63 -0.10 13.76 13.85
N PRO A 64 -1.14 14.62 13.73
CA PRO A 64 -2.30 14.57 14.61
C PRO A 64 -2.96 13.19 14.69
N ASP A 65 -3.02 12.44 13.59
CA ASP A 65 -3.66 11.12 13.56
C ASP A 65 -3.01 10.12 14.51
N LEU A 66 -1.72 10.27 14.80
CA LEU A 66 -0.99 9.40 15.73
C LEU A 66 -1.55 9.44 17.17
N SER A 67 -2.31 10.48 17.50
CA SER A 67 -2.92 10.67 18.83
C SER A 67 -4.45 10.74 18.81
N THR A 68 -5.08 11.02 17.66
CA THR A 68 -6.53 11.22 17.56
C THR A 68 -7.26 10.04 16.92
N GLN A 69 -6.60 9.26 16.06
CA GLN A 69 -7.24 8.18 15.33
C GLN A 69 -7.16 6.84 16.07
N PRO A 70 -8.14 5.93 15.85
CA PRO A 70 -8.08 4.60 16.45
C PRO A 70 -6.91 3.78 15.88
N LEU A 71 -6.46 2.78 16.65
CA LEU A 71 -5.37 1.88 16.21
C LEU A 71 -5.68 1.15 14.90
N SER A 72 -6.95 0.80 14.64
CA SER A 72 -7.38 0.18 13.39
C SER A 72 -7.10 1.07 12.19
N TYR A 73 -7.41 2.36 12.28
CA TYR A 73 -7.07 3.35 11.26
C TYR A 73 -5.57 3.38 11.01
N LEU A 74 -4.75 3.51 12.06
CA LEU A 74 -3.29 3.57 11.94
C LEU A 74 -2.69 2.31 11.29
N VAL A 75 -3.24 1.13 11.59
CA VAL A 75 -2.81 -0.13 10.98
C VAL A 75 -3.16 -0.16 9.49
N VAL A 76 -4.39 0.21 9.13
CA VAL A 76 -4.86 0.16 7.74
C VAL A 76 -4.16 1.21 6.88
N ILE A 77 -4.05 2.47 7.34
CA ILE A 77 -3.39 3.53 6.58
C ILE A 77 -1.89 3.24 6.39
N LEU A 78 -1.19 2.76 7.42
CA LEU A 78 0.21 2.34 7.26
C LEU A 78 0.38 1.19 6.28
N ALA A 79 -0.52 0.20 6.32
CA ALA A 79 -0.47 -0.93 5.40
C ALA A 79 -0.74 -0.47 3.95
N HIS A 80 -1.71 0.44 3.76
CA HIS A 80 -2.00 1.05 2.47
C HIS A 80 -0.78 1.81 1.91
N GLU A 81 -0.16 2.69 2.70
CA GLU A 81 1.05 3.42 2.26
C GLU A 81 2.23 2.49 1.95
N LEU A 82 2.37 1.38 2.69
CA LEU A 82 3.35 0.35 2.35
C LEU A 82 2.99 -0.42 1.07
N GLY A 83 1.70 -0.52 0.75
CA GLY A 83 1.23 -0.99 -0.55
C GLY A 83 1.78 -0.14 -1.69
N HIS A 84 1.69 1.20 -1.57
CA HIS A 84 2.28 2.13 -2.53
C HIS A 84 3.80 1.90 -2.68
N VAL A 85 4.53 1.73 -1.57
CA VAL A 85 5.97 1.44 -1.60
C VAL A 85 6.27 0.22 -2.49
N LEU A 86 5.58 -0.88 -2.24
CA LEU A 86 5.79 -2.14 -2.95
C LEU A 86 5.40 -2.02 -4.43
N ASP A 87 4.29 -1.34 -4.73
CA ASP A 87 3.88 -1.11 -6.11
C ASP A 87 4.89 -0.27 -6.90
N PHE A 88 5.38 0.83 -6.33
CA PHE A 88 6.38 1.65 -7.00
C PHE A 88 7.73 0.94 -7.14
N ASP A 89 8.06 -0.04 -6.29
CA ASP A 89 9.28 -0.83 -6.41
C ASP A 89 9.18 -1.90 -7.51
N GLU A 90 7.99 -2.47 -7.73
CA GLU A 90 7.78 -3.55 -8.70
C GLU A 90 7.26 -3.10 -10.07
N LYS A 91 6.59 -1.94 -10.14
CA LYS A 91 5.97 -1.40 -11.36
C LYS A 91 6.60 -0.07 -11.76
N PRO A 92 7.73 -0.07 -12.50
CA PRO A 92 8.37 1.16 -12.98
C PRO A 92 7.44 2.09 -13.77
N LEU A 93 6.43 1.52 -14.45
CA LEU A 93 5.41 2.28 -15.18
C LEU A 93 4.60 3.21 -14.25
N TYR A 94 4.30 2.80 -13.03
CA TYR A 94 3.55 3.63 -12.08
C TYR A 94 4.33 4.89 -11.73
N ARG A 95 5.66 4.80 -11.55
CA ARG A 95 6.52 5.99 -11.39
C ARG A 95 6.47 6.91 -12.60
N ALA A 96 6.37 6.35 -13.81
CA ALA A 96 6.32 7.14 -15.03
C ALA A 96 4.99 7.89 -15.18
N ILE A 97 3.88 7.27 -14.76
CA ILE A 97 2.53 7.87 -14.79
C ILE A 97 2.41 8.99 -13.75
N THR A 98 2.95 8.79 -12.54
CA THR A 98 2.77 9.75 -11.43
C THR A 98 3.81 10.85 -11.37
N LYS A 99 4.85 10.83 -12.23
CA LYS A 99 6.00 11.76 -12.14
C LYS A 99 5.62 13.24 -12.21
N ASP A 100 4.57 13.58 -12.95
CA ASP A 100 4.12 14.97 -13.20
C ASP A 100 2.80 15.28 -12.48
N LEU A 101 2.29 14.34 -11.68
CA LEU A 101 1.06 14.51 -10.91
C LEU A 101 1.39 15.10 -9.54
N HIS A 102 0.46 15.88 -9.01
CA HIS A 102 0.50 16.19 -7.58
C HIS A 102 0.38 14.89 -6.79
N TRP A 103 1.06 14.77 -5.65
CA TRP A 103 1.08 13.53 -4.86
C TRP A 103 -0.30 13.10 -4.33
N THR A 104 -1.31 13.98 -4.38
CA THR A 104 -2.72 13.64 -4.07
C THR A 104 -3.54 13.22 -5.29
N GLN A 105 -2.94 13.18 -6.48
CA GLN A 105 -3.60 12.85 -7.75
C GLN A 105 -3.22 11.45 -8.21
N VAL A 106 -3.08 10.51 -7.27
CA VAL A 106 -2.76 9.13 -7.59
C VAL A 106 -3.96 8.50 -8.32
N PRO A 107 -3.77 7.88 -9.50
CA PRO A 107 -4.84 7.20 -10.23
C PRO A 107 -5.49 6.08 -9.42
N ASP A 108 -6.80 5.90 -9.57
CA ASP A 108 -7.60 4.86 -8.88
C ASP A 108 -7.01 3.45 -9.01
N GLU A 109 -6.43 3.10 -10.17
CA GLU A 109 -5.77 1.80 -10.36
C GLU A 109 -4.59 1.60 -9.39
N ILE A 110 -3.81 2.66 -9.17
CA ILE A 110 -2.64 2.62 -8.27
C ILE A 110 -3.12 2.59 -6.82
N GLU A 111 -4.15 3.36 -6.47
CA GLU A 111 -4.79 3.32 -5.15
C GLU A 111 -5.36 1.94 -4.82
N CYS A 112 -6.11 1.35 -5.75
CA CYS A 112 -6.65 -0.01 -5.61
C CYS A 112 -5.53 -1.04 -5.40
N SER A 113 -4.50 -0.97 -6.23
CA SER A 113 -3.32 -1.84 -6.12
C SER A 113 -2.61 -1.69 -4.76
N ALA A 114 -2.50 -0.47 -4.24
CA ALA A 114 -1.92 -0.22 -2.92
C ALA A 114 -2.76 -0.82 -1.78
N PHE A 115 -4.09 -0.73 -1.83
CA PHE A 115 -4.97 -1.42 -0.88
C PHE A 115 -4.86 -2.94 -0.96
N VAL A 116 -4.85 -3.51 -2.17
CA VAL A 116 -4.68 -4.96 -2.37
C VAL A 116 -3.38 -5.45 -1.74
N ARG A 117 -2.26 -4.76 -2.01
CA ARG A 117 -0.95 -5.08 -1.40
C ARG A 117 -0.92 -4.83 0.09
N GLY A 118 -1.56 -3.76 0.56
CA GLY A 118 -1.70 -3.46 1.98
C GLY A 118 -2.37 -4.61 2.71
N PHE A 119 -3.46 -5.17 2.16
CA PHE A 119 -4.12 -6.34 2.73
C PHE A 119 -3.18 -7.55 2.79
N TRP A 120 -2.45 -7.87 1.72
CA TRP A 120 -1.50 -8.97 1.74
C TRP A 120 -0.41 -8.79 2.80
N LEU A 121 0.06 -7.55 2.97
CA LEU A 121 1.05 -7.25 3.98
C LEU A 121 0.52 -7.48 5.39
N LEU A 122 -0.75 -7.15 5.66
CA LEU A 122 -1.38 -7.47 6.95
C LEU A 122 -1.36 -8.99 7.20
N GLN A 123 -1.61 -9.81 6.18
CA GLN A 123 -1.57 -11.27 6.29
C GLN A 123 -0.14 -11.80 6.47
N GLU A 124 0.82 -11.30 5.67
CA GLU A 124 2.25 -11.64 5.77
C GLU A 124 2.78 -11.37 7.19
N LEU A 125 2.41 -10.22 7.76
CA LEU A 125 2.83 -9.78 9.08
C LEU A 125 1.97 -10.37 10.21
N GLN A 126 1.06 -11.29 9.90
CA GLN A 126 0.15 -11.94 10.84
C GLN A 126 -0.62 -10.92 11.71
N ILE A 127 -1.11 -9.85 11.09
CA ILE A 127 -1.94 -8.84 11.72
C ILE A 127 -3.40 -9.29 11.57
N PRO A 128 -4.16 -9.45 12.68
CA PRO A 128 -5.46 -10.11 12.66
C PRO A 128 -6.57 -9.16 12.18
N VAL A 129 -6.55 -8.87 10.89
CA VAL A 129 -7.59 -8.12 10.18
C VAL A 129 -8.10 -9.02 9.07
N ASP A 130 -9.38 -9.37 9.11
CA ASP A 130 -10.02 -10.10 8.02
C ASP A 130 -10.44 -9.16 6.88
N LEU A 131 -10.81 -9.73 5.73
CA LEU A 131 -11.17 -8.95 4.55
C LEU A 131 -12.39 -8.05 4.80
N GLY A 132 -13.40 -8.52 5.53
CA GLY A 132 -14.60 -7.73 5.80
C GLY A 132 -14.26 -6.46 6.58
N GLN A 133 -13.53 -6.63 7.69
CA GLN A 133 -13.03 -5.53 8.52
C GLN A 133 -12.14 -4.57 7.72
N TYR A 134 -11.31 -5.09 6.83
CA TYR A 134 -10.44 -4.27 5.99
C TYR A 134 -11.24 -3.39 5.04
N LEU A 135 -12.24 -3.96 4.35
CA LEU A 135 -13.07 -3.24 3.38
C LEU A 135 -13.97 -2.19 4.04
N GLU A 136 -14.42 -2.40 5.27
CA GLU A 136 -15.18 -1.41 6.06
C GLU A 136 -14.36 -0.14 6.36
N MET A 137 -13.03 -0.21 6.32
CA MET A 137 -12.12 0.90 6.57
C MET A 137 -11.74 1.65 5.28
N ILE A 138 -12.29 1.26 4.13
CA ILE A 138 -12.01 1.85 2.82
C ILE A 138 -13.28 2.54 2.32
N ASP A 139 -13.13 3.76 1.81
CA ASP A 139 -14.27 4.49 1.26
C ASP A 139 -14.81 3.83 -0.02
N THR A 140 -16.13 3.88 -0.18
CA THR A 140 -16.80 3.47 -1.44
C THR A 140 -16.61 4.58 -2.48
N PRO A 141 -16.27 4.27 -3.75
CA PRO A 141 -16.34 2.97 -4.42
C PRO A 141 -15.08 2.09 -4.34
N MET A 142 -13.98 2.58 -3.78
CA MET A 142 -12.70 1.88 -3.76
C MET A 142 -12.79 0.53 -3.05
N ALA A 143 -13.51 0.44 -1.93
CA ALA A 143 -13.73 -0.82 -1.21
C ALA A 143 -14.29 -1.93 -2.11
N LEU A 144 -15.23 -1.61 -3.01
CA LEU A 144 -15.78 -2.60 -3.94
C LEU A 144 -14.69 -3.07 -4.90
N GLN A 145 -13.93 -2.17 -5.51
CA GLN A 145 -12.86 -2.54 -6.44
C GLN A 145 -11.82 -3.45 -5.77
N VAL A 146 -11.35 -3.07 -4.58
CA VAL A 146 -10.38 -3.85 -3.79
C VAL A 146 -10.93 -5.24 -3.45
N GLY A 147 -12.19 -5.32 -3.02
CA GLY A 147 -12.85 -6.58 -2.72
C GLY A 147 -12.95 -7.50 -3.93
N TRP A 148 -13.30 -6.96 -5.10
CA TRP A 148 -13.37 -7.73 -6.35
C TRP A 148 -11.99 -8.23 -6.77
N GLU A 149 -10.96 -7.39 -6.75
CA GLU A 149 -9.58 -7.77 -7.10
C GLU A 149 -9.06 -8.88 -6.19
N LEU A 150 -9.21 -8.72 -4.87
CA LEU A 150 -8.77 -9.72 -3.89
C LEU A 150 -9.50 -11.05 -4.07
N LEU A 151 -10.82 -11.06 -4.27
CA LEU A 151 -11.57 -12.30 -4.38
C LEU A 151 -11.38 -13.00 -5.73
N ALA A 152 -11.16 -12.25 -6.82
CA ALA A 152 -10.92 -12.81 -8.14
C ALA A 152 -9.54 -13.48 -8.24
N ALA A 153 -8.50 -12.83 -7.71
CA ALA A 153 -7.13 -13.34 -7.78
C ALA A 153 -6.76 -14.25 -6.60
N HIS A 154 -7.39 -14.06 -5.44
CA HIS A 154 -7.00 -14.68 -4.18
C HIS A 154 -8.21 -15.17 -3.37
N PRO A 155 -8.82 -16.31 -3.74
CA PRO A 155 -9.97 -16.87 -3.01
C PRO A 155 -9.70 -17.13 -1.52
N TRP A 156 -8.42 -17.28 -1.13
CA TRP A 156 -8.02 -17.40 0.27
C TRP A 156 -8.37 -16.17 1.12
N ALA A 157 -8.50 -14.98 0.51
CA ALA A 157 -8.83 -13.73 1.20
C ALA A 157 -10.22 -13.74 1.84
N ALA A 158 -11.14 -14.59 1.35
CA ALA A 158 -12.46 -14.77 1.94
C ALA A 158 -12.44 -15.56 3.26
N GLN A 159 -11.31 -16.18 3.61
CA GLN A 159 -11.20 -16.96 4.84
C GLN A 159 -11.02 -16.02 6.04
N PRO A 160 -11.66 -16.30 7.19
CA PRO A 160 -11.37 -15.58 8.42
C PRO A 160 -9.89 -15.64 8.75
N PHE A 161 -9.36 -14.58 9.35
CA PHE A 161 -7.98 -14.59 9.82
C PHE A 161 -7.81 -15.76 10.80
N THR A 162 -6.98 -16.71 10.42
CA THR A 162 -6.55 -17.81 11.26
C THR A 162 -5.06 -17.66 11.46
N PHE A 163 -4.58 -17.75 12.70
CA PHE A 163 -3.14 -17.74 12.95
C PHE A 163 -2.53 -18.95 12.27
N ARG A 164 -1.92 -18.75 11.10
CA ARG A 164 -1.18 -19.78 10.39
C ARG A 164 0.30 -19.63 10.79
N PRO A 165 0.89 -20.57 11.53
CA PRO A 165 2.33 -20.67 11.59
C PRO A 165 2.80 -20.94 10.15
N TRP A 166 3.50 -19.98 9.57
CA TRP A 166 4.01 -20.12 8.20
C TRP A 166 5.19 -21.11 8.24
N ASP A 167 4.92 -22.39 8.03
CA ASP A 167 5.97 -23.31 7.61
C ASP A 167 6.09 -23.23 6.08
N ALA A 168 7.25 -22.72 5.64
CA ALA A 168 7.87 -22.90 4.33
C ALA A 168 7.12 -22.41 3.07
N GLY A 169 7.45 -21.19 2.64
CA GLY A 169 7.50 -20.84 1.21
C GLY A 169 6.25 -20.17 0.65
N LEU A 170 6.32 -18.84 0.50
CA LEU A 170 5.58 -18.19 -0.59
C LEU A 170 6.11 -18.80 -1.92
N PRO A 171 5.25 -19.14 -2.89
CA PRO A 171 5.75 -19.44 -4.22
C PRO A 171 6.48 -18.20 -4.73
N ALA A 172 7.78 -18.36 -4.95
CA ALA A 172 8.57 -17.37 -5.67
C ALA A 172 7.89 -17.09 -7.01
N SER A 173 7.68 -15.80 -7.30
CA SER A 173 7.46 -15.29 -8.65
C SER A 173 6.16 -15.72 -9.34
N VAL A 174 5.08 -14.95 -9.16
CA VAL A 174 4.09 -14.82 -10.23
C VAL A 174 4.57 -13.69 -11.13
N SER A 175 5.28 -14.04 -12.21
CA SER A 175 5.51 -13.12 -13.32
C SER A 175 4.15 -12.69 -13.87
N LEU A 176 3.79 -11.42 -13.68
CA LEU A 176 2.65 -10.80 -14.32
C LEU A 176 2.96 -10.60 -15.82
N LEU A 177 2.84 -11.66 -16.59
CA LEU A 177 2.75 -11.64 -18.05
C LEU A 177 1.55 -12.49 -18.44
N ALA A 178 0.35 -11.98 -18.15
CA ALA A 178 -0.87 -12.43 -18.78
C ALA A 178 -1.42 -11.24 -19.57
N ALA A 179 -1.37 -11.38 -20.89
CA ALA A 179 -1.89 -10.43 -21.86
C ALA A 179 -3.36 -10.09 -21.55
N VAL A 180 -3.66 -8.80 -21.52
CA VAL A 180 -5.03 -8.29 -21.64
C VAL A 180 -5.52 -8.62 -23.06
N PRO A 181 -6.59 -9.40 -23.25
CA PRO A 181 -7.24 -9.43 -24.55
C PRO A 181 -8.06 -8.16 -24.71
N THR A 182 -7.71 -7.36 -25.71
CA THR A 182 -8.53 -6.26 -26.24
C THR A 182 -9.89 -6.80 -26.70
N PRO A 183 -11.03 -6.16 -26.33
CA PRO A 183 -12.29 -6.46 -27.00
C PRO A 183 -12.25 -5.86 -28.41
N ALA A 184 -12.22 -6.73 -29.41
CA ALA A 184 -12.41 -6.35 -30.81
C ALA A 184 -13.87 -5.93 -31.02
N CYS A 185 -14.11 -4.65 -31.29
CA CYS A 185 -15.32 -4.18 -31.95
C CYS A 185 -15.40 -4.81 -33.35
N ALA A 186 -16.18 -5.88 -33.49
CA ALA A 186 -16.63 -6.38 -34.79
C ALA A 186 -18.08 -5.90 -34.99
N GLY A 187 -18.24 -4.86 -35.81
CA GLY A 187 -19.56 -4.50 -36.33
C GLY A 187 -20.06 -5.53 -37.34
N PRO A 188 -21.37 -5.60 -37.60
CA PRO A 188 -21.88 -6.18 -38.82
C PRO A 188 -22.35 -5.04 -39.75
N ALA A 189 -21.69 -4.88 -40.88
CA ALA A 189 -22.26 -4.17 -42.01
C ALA A 189 -22.13 -5.07 -43.24
N ARG A 190 -23.28 -5.61 -43.67
CA ARG A 190 -23.75 -5.89 -45.05
C ARG A 190 -24.71 -7.09 -45.06
N PRO A 191 -25.63 -7.21 -46.04
CA PRO A 191 -25.49 -6.89 -47.47
C PRO A 191 -25.57 -5.41 -47.86
#